data_AF-A0AAW7AS53-F1
#
_entry.id   AF-A0AAW7AS53-F1
#
_cell.length_a   1.000
_cell.length_b   1.000
_cell.length_c   1.000
_cell.angle_alpha   90.00
_cell.angle_beta   90.00
_cell.angle_gamma   90.00
#
_symmetry.space_group_name_H-M   'P 1'
#
loop_
_entity.id
_entity.type
_entity.pdbx_description
1 polymer ?
#
loop_
_entity_poly.entity_id
_entity_poly.type
_entity_poly.pdbx_seq_one_letter_code
_entity_poly.pdbx_strand_id
1 'polypeptide(L)'
;MTRDDITRNLLAIFAKQFEIENPGMDEDLREAYEFDSIDAIELLREIELMLGDPLTRDEKESAMTIRTFGQIVDYVEGLAKTRAQLGDAR
;
A
#
# COMPACT_ATOMS: atom_id res chain seq x y z
N MET A 1 10.67 -5.26 7.31
CA MET A 1 9.77 -6.06 6.47
C MET A 1 10.43 -6.25 5.11
N THR A 2 10.33 -7.42 4.50
CA THR A 2 10.83 -7.65 3.13
C THR A 2 9.76 -7.29 2.10
N ARG A 3 10.16 -7.07 0.84
CA ARG A 3 9.23 -6.83 -0.26
C ARG A 3 8.22 -7.97 -0.41
N ASP A 4 8.66 -9.21 -0.27
CA ASP A 4 7.81 -10.40 -0.37
C ASP A 4 6.73 -10.44 0.72
N ASP A 5 7.09 -10.05 1.96
CA ASP A 5 6.13 -9.95 3.06
C ASP A 5 5.09 -8.86 2.78
N ILE A 6 5.54 -7.71 2.29
CA ILE A 6 4.67 -6.58 1.92
C ILE A 6 3.69 -7.02 0.82
N THR A 7 4.20 -7.61 -0.26
CA THR A 7 3.37 -8.11 -1.36
C THR A 7 2.34 -9.12 -0.85
N ARG A 8 2.74 -10.09 -0.01
CA ARG A 8 1.81 -11.08 0.54
C ARG A 8 0.71 -10.45 1.39
N ASN A 9 1.07 -9.49 2.24
CA ASN A 9 0.10 -8.78 3.08
C ASN A 9 -0.85 -7.93 2.25
N LEU A 10 -0.34 -7.21 1.25
CA LEU A 10 -1.16 -6.42 0.34
C LEU A 10 -2.10 -7.31 -0.47
N LEU A 11 -1.66 -8.46 -0.98
CA LEU A 11 -2.54 -9.42 -1.65
C LEU A 11 -3.66 -9.91 -0.73
N ALA A 12 -3.35 -10.17 0.55
CA ALA A 12 -4.35 -10.56 1.53
C ALA A 12 -5.35 -9.44 1.85
N ILE A 13 -4.91 -8.18 1.88
CA ILE A 13 -5.78 -7.00 2.02
C ILE A 13 -6.67 -6.87 0.79
N PHE A 14 -6.10 -6.93 -0.41
CA PHE A 14 -6.82 -6.82 -1.67
C PHE A 14 -7.90 -7.88 -1.84
N ALA A 15 -7.59 -9.14 -1.54
CA ALA A 15 -8.57 -10.21 -1.62
C ALA A 15 -9.70 -10.07 -0.59
N LYS A 16 -9.41 -9.53 0.61
CA LYS A 16 -10.40 -9.44 1.71
C LYS A 16 -11.25 -8.18 1.68
N GLN A 17 -10.66 -7.04 1.33
CA GLN A 17 -11.31 -5.73 1.40
C GLN A 17 -11.85 -5.29 0.05
N PHE A 18 -11.16 -5.63 -1.04
CA PHE A 18 -11.48 -5.13 -2.38
C PHE A 18 -11.95 -6.22 -3.33
N GLU A 19 -12.00 -7.49 -2.89
CA GLU A 19 -12.33 -8.66 -3.71
C GLU A 19 -11.44 -8.81 -4.97
N ILE A 20 -10.22 -8.24 -4.92
CA ILE A 20 -9.24 -8.29 -6.00
C ILE A 20 -8.24 -9.42 -5.73
N GLU A 21 -8.27 -10.46 -6.56
CA GLU A 21 -7.35 -11.59 -6.47
C GLU A 21 -6.20 -11.47 -7.46
N ASN A 22 -4.96 -11.45 -6.95
CA ASN A 22 -3.70 -11.47 -7.73
C ASN A 22 -3.65 -10.42 -8.86
N PRO A 23 -3.75 -9.11 -8.54
CA PRO A 23 -3.66 -8.07 -9.56
C PRO A 23 -2.29 -8.06 -10.25
N GLY A 24 -2.27 -7.68 -11.53
CA GLY A 24 -1.02 -7.47 -12.25
C GLY A 24 -0.19 -6.35 -11.61
N MET A 25 1.14 -6.50 -11.57
CA MET A 25 2.04 -5.48 -11.01
C MET A 25 1.96 -4.13 -11.73
N ASP A 26 1.74 -4.17 -13.04
CA ASP A 26 1.69 -3.00 -13.92
C ASP A 26 0.28 -2.65 -14.39
N GLU A 27 -0.72 -3.34 -13.85
CA GLU A 27 -2.12 -3.15 -14.24
C GLU A 27 -2.70 -1.91 -13.54
N ASP A 28 -3.40 -1.07 -14.31
CA ASP A 28 -4.08 0.09 -13.74
C ASP A 28 -5.31 -0.39 -12.96
N LEU A 29 -5.25 -0.26 -11.65
CA LEU A 29 -6.27 -0.77 -10.72
C LEU A 29 -7.62 -0.10 -10.93
N ARG A 30 -7.64 1.17 -11.37
CA ARG A 30 -8.89 1.89 -11.67
C ARG A 30 -9.58 1.32 -12.89
N GLU A 31 -8.81 0.99 -13.92
CA GLU A 31 -9.35 0.51 -15.19
C GLU A 31 -9.71 -0.98 -15.13
N ALA A 32 -8.88 -1.80 -14.48
CA ALA A 32 -9.06 -3.25 -14.45
C ALA A 32 -9.99 -3.73 -13.33
N TYR A 33 -10.01 -3.03 -12.19
CA TYR A 33 -10.67 -3.49 -10.97
C TYR A 33 -11.63 -2.46 -10.36
N GLU A 34 -11.94 -1.38 -11.08
CA GLU A 34 -12.80 -0.28 -10.60
C GLU A 34 -12.32 0.34 -9.28
N PHE A 35 -11.02 0.19 -8.94
CA PHE A 35 -10.44 0.64 -7.68
C PHE A 35 -10.46 2.16 -7.59
N ASP A 36 -11.36 2.73 -6.80
CA ASP A 36 -11.66 4.15 -6.83
C ASP A 36 -10.92 4.96 -5.73
N SER A 37 -11.32 6.21 -5.54
CA SER A 37 -10.73 7.06 -4.50
C SER A 37 -11.11 6.66 -3.07
N ILE A 38 -12.27 6.01 -2.87
CA ILE A 38 -12.72 5.48 -1.58
C ILE A 38 -11.85 4.27 -1.24
N ASP A 39 -11.67 3.35 -2.18
CA ASP A 39 -10.81 2.17 -2.00
C ASP A 39 -9.37 2.58 -1.66
N ALA A 40 -8.85 3.61 -2.34
CA ALA A 40 -7.52 4.15 -2.04
C ALA A 40 -7.41 4.67 -0.59
N ILE A 41 -8.45 5.33 -0.06
CA ILE A 41 -8.46 5.83 1.32
C ILE A 41 -8.52 4.65 2.31
N GLU A 42 -9.31 3.62 2.00
CA GLU A 42 -9.40 2.42 2.83
C GLU A 42 -8.09 1.63 2.84
N LEU A 43 -7.44 1.51 1.69
CA LEU A 43 -6.12 0.90 1.58
C LEU A 43 -5.08 1.62 2.45
N LEU A 44 -5.12 2.97 2.50
CA LEU A 44 -4.21 3.72 3.36
C LEU A 44 -4.40 3.39 4.84
N ARG A 45 -5.64 3.17 5.28
CA ARG A 45 -5.91 2.72 6.65
C ARG A 45 -5.30 1.34 6.92
N GLU A 46 -5.44 0.40 6.01
CA GLU A 46 -4.85 -0.94 6.15
C GLU A 46 -3.31 -0.89 6.15
N ILE A 47 -2.71 0.01 5.36
CA ILE A 47 -1.26 0.27 5.38
C ILE A 47 -0.82 0.85 6.74
N GLU A 48 -1.56 1.79 7.32
CA GLU A 48 -1.29 2.32 8.66
C GLU A 48 -1.30 1.21 9.72
N LEU A 49 -2.30 0.31 9.68
CA LEU A 49 -2.41 -0.84 10.58
C LEU A 49 -1.25 -1.82 10.39
N MET A 50 -0.88 -2.10 9.13
CA MET A 50 0.22 -3.00 8.81
C MET A 50 1.58 -2.45 9.25
N LEU A 51 1.79 -1.13 9.15
CA LEU A 51 3.03 -0.47 9.58
C LEU A 51 3.06 -0.17 11.08
N GLY A 52 1.90 -0.19 11.74
CA GLY A 52 1.75 0.10 13.17
C GLY A 52 1.85 1.58 13.53
N ASP A 53 1.89 2.48 12.53
CA ASP A 53 2.04 3.93 12.70
C ASP A 53 1.15 4.67 11.69
N PRO A 54 0.57 5.82 12.09
CA PRO A 54 -0.22 6.65 11.18
C PRO A 54 0.63 7.22 10.04
N LEU A 55 0.04 7.36 8.85
CA LEU A 55 0.67 8.03 7.73
C LEU A 55 0.57 9.54 7.92
N THR A 56 1.65 10.23 7.59
CA THR A 56 1.68 11.70 7.54
C THR A 56 0.83 12.22 6.37
N ARG A 57 0.55 13.54 6.38
CA ARG A 57 -0.20 14.19 5.29
C ARG A 57 0.50 14.02 3.94
N ASP A 58 1.83 14.18 3.90
CA ASP A 58 2.61 14.09 2.66
C ASP A 58 2.66 12.65 2.13
N GLU A 59 2.80 11.66 3.03
CA GLU A 59 2.70 10.24 2.68
C GLU A 59 1.34 9.95 2.04
N LYS A 60 0.23 10.41 2.64
CA LYS A 60 -1.13 10.24 2.09
C LYS A 60 -1.29 10.92 0.72
N GLU A 61 -0.80 12.14 0.54
CA GLU A 61 -0.85 12.84 -0.74
C GLU A 61 -0.09 12.10 -1.84
N SER A 62 1.10 11.55 -1.53
CA SER A 62 1.88 10.79 -2.49
C SER A 62 1.16 9.51 -2.95
N ALA A 63 0.45 8.85 -2.04
CA ALA A 63 -0.31 7.63 -2.35
C ALA A 63 -1.49 7.87 -3.30
N MET A 64 -2.07 9.08 -3.31
CA MET A 64 -3.19 9.41 -4.22
C MET A 64 -2.82 9.36 -5.71
N THR A 65 -1.53 9.36 -6.03
CA THR A 65 -1.02 9.30 -7.42
C THR A 65 -0.78 7.88 -7.93
N ILE A 66 -0.84 6.89 -7.03
CA ILE A 66 -0.59 5.48 -7.32
C ILE A 66 -1.74 4.89 -8.14
N ARG A 67 -1.39 4.09 -9.16
CA ARG A 67 -2.34 3.46 -10.07
C ARG A 67 -2.18 1.95 -10.19
N THR A 68 -0.98 1.42 -9.94
CA THR A 68 -0.71 -0.01 -10.11
C THR A 68 -0.37 -0.68 -8.79
N PHE A 69 -0.59 -2.00 -8.72
CA PHE A 69 -0.24 -2.77 -7.54
C PHE A 69 1.27 -2.72 -7.22
N GLY A 70 2.12 -2.74 -8.25
CA GLY A 70 3.57 -2.61 -8.09
C GLY A 70 3.99 -1.30 -7.43
N GLN A 71 3.35 -0.19 -7.80
CA GLN A 71 3.57 1.11 -7.19
C GLN A 71 3.14 1.14 -5.71
N ILE A 72 2.07 0.44 -5.34
CA ILE A 72 1.66 0.30 -3.93
C ILE A 72 2.73 -0.46 -3.14
N VAL A 73 3.24 -1.56 -3.69
CA VAL A 73 4.32 -2.34 -3.07
C VAL A 73 5.57 -1.47 -2.87
N ASP A 74 5.98 -0.73 -3.90
CA ASP A 74 7.13 0.19 -3.84
C ASP A 74 6.94 1.28 -2.78
N TYR A 75 5.75 1.86 -2.73
CA TYR A 75 5.39 2.90 -1.77
C TYR A 75 5.49 2.37 -0.33
N VAL A 76 4.85 1.23 -0.04
CA VAL A 76 4.90 0.61 1.30
C VAL A 76 6.31 0.18 1.67
N GLU A 77 7.10 -0.33 0.72
CA GLU A 77 8.50 -0.68 0.96
C GLU A 77 9.32 0.56 1.35
N GLY A 78 9.11 1.69 0.67
CA GLY A 78 9.75 2.97 1.01
C GLY A 78 9.37 3.47 2.40
N LEU A 79 8.10 3.36 2.77
CA LEU A 79 7.59 3.71 4.09
C LEU A 79 8.20 2.83 5.19
N ALA A 80 8.26 1.52 4.98
CA ALA A 80 8.81 0.56 5.93
C ALA A 80 10.31 0.77 6.13
N LYS A 81 11.05 1.08 5.06
CA LYS A 81 12.49 1.42 5.13
C LYS A 81 12.71 2.71 5.93
N THR A 82 11.94 3.75 5.65
CA THR A 82 12.01 5.02 6.37
C THR A 82 11.74 4.83 7.86
N ARG A 83 10.70 4.06 8.21
CA ARG A 83 10.37 3.74 9.61
C ARG A 83 11.47 2.94 10.30
N ALA A 84 12.06 1.94 9.63
CA ALA A 84 13.18 1.19 10.19
C ALA A 84 14.38 2.09 10.49
N GLN A 85 14.71 3.02 9.59
CA GLN A 85 15.80 3.99 9.79
C GLN A 85 15.52 4.97 10.95
N LEU A 86 14.26 5.38 11.14
CA LEU A 86 13.85 6.24 12.24
C LEU A 86 13.78 5.50 13.59
N GLY A 87 13.48 4.20 13.57
CA GLY A 87 13.45 3.33 14.75
C GLY A 87 14.85 3.01 15.30
N ASP A 88 15.85 2.86 14.43
CA ASP A 88 17.25 2.65 14.82
C ASP A 88 17.94 3.92 15.39
N ALA A 89 17.28 5.07 15.29
CA ALA A 89 17.80 6.36 15.76
C ALA A 89 17.33 6.76 17.18
N ARG A 90 16.65 5.86 17.92
CA ARG A 90 16.11 6.12 19.27
C ARG A 90 16.74 5.26 20.35
#